data_AF-A0A7K4DD63-F1
#
_entry.id   AF-A0A7K4DD63-F1
#
_cell.length_a   1.000
_cell.length_b   1.000
_cell.length_c   1.000
_cell.angle_alpha   90.00
_cell.angle_beta   90.00
_cell.angle_gamma   90.00
#
_symmetry.space_group_name_H-M   'P 1'
#
loop_
_entity.id
_entity.type
_entity.pdbx_description
1 polymer ?
#
loop_
_entity_poly.entity_id
_entity_poly.type
_entity_poly.pdbx_seq_one_letter_code
_entity_poly.pdbx_strand_id
1 'polypeptide(L)'
;MFDEGDFECIKKLLLPAKRVLKAGPQIRYEALERRVDLWNQIRANSDRYQDGECGTFYKDLDSHCRSQFDAALVALAASVKANGEVFDAIKIFSEDEIGLYEKIERYNSLDILTAGDIKKKLVRRDENLLGLLHDYYIDMDSWVDASLENPEIRLTLRGYLKRRWDGYRGKVNAAVASAVTELDWLGGLIATWKDEARK
;
A
#
# COMPACT_ATOMS: atom_id res chain seq x y z
N MET A 1 -33.92 -12.84 -1.97
CA MET A 1 -33.04 -14.02 -2.05
C MET A 1 -31.79 -13.61 -1.29
N PHE A 2 -31.48 -14.25 -0.17
CA PHE A 2 -30.38 -13.81 0.69
C PHE A 2 -29.04 -14.15 0.01
N ASP A 3 -28.21 -13.13 -0.21
CA ASP A 3 -26.80 -13.24 -0.59
C ASP A 3 -26.02 -13.87 0.58
N GLU A 4 -26.04 -15.20 0.71
CA GLU A 4 -25.29 -15.90 1.75
C GLU A 4 -23.90 -16.28 1.24
N GLY A 5 -23.03 -15.28 1.13
CA GLY A 5 -21.61 -15.51 0.92
C GLY A 5 -20.97 -16.26 2.10
N ASP A 6 -20.12 -17.25 1.80
CA ASP A 6 -19.39 -18.04 2.80
C ASP A 6 -18.11 -17.31 3.26
N PHE A 7 -18.20 -16.69 4.44
CA PHE A 7 -17.10 -15.97 5.07
C PHE A 7 -15.89 -16.85 5.40
N GLU A 8 -16.08 -18.13 5.74
CA GLU A 8 -14.97 -19.04 6.02
C GLU A 8 -14.29 -19.50 4.74
N CYS A 9 -15.04 -19.67 3.64
CA CYS A 9 -14.49 -19.89 2.31
C CYS A 9 -13.58 -18.72 1.89
N ILE A 10 -14.09 -17.47 1.91
CA ILE A 10 -13.28 -16.32 1.46
C ILE A 10 -12.07 -16.07 2.37
N LYS A 11 -12.21 -16.32 3.67
CA LYS A 11 -11.10 -16.24 4.61
C LYS A 11 -9.98 -17.22 4.24
N LYS A 12 -10.31 -18.46 3.86
CA LYS A 12 -9.35 -19.46 3.39
C LYS A 12 -8.68 -19.05 2.08
N LEU A 13 -9.47 -18.61 1.09
CA LEU A 13 -8.93 -18.19 -0.21
C LEU A 13 -7.96 -16.99 -0.06
N LEU A 14 -8.24 -16.08 0.86
CA LEU A 14 -7.40 -14.90 1.11
C LEU A 14 -6.15 -15.17 1.97
N LEU A 15 -5.98 -16.35 2.57
CA LEU A 15 -4.83 -16.61 3.46
C LEU A 15 -3.46 -16.33 2.79
N PRO A 16 -3.19 -16.80 1.56
CA PRO A 16 -1.92 -16.52 0.89
C PRO A 16 -1.73 -15.02 0.60
N ALA A 17 -2.79 -14.34 0.16
CA ALA A 17 -2.76 -12.91 -0.10
C ALA A 17 -2.46 -12.12 1.18
N LYS A 18 -3.14 -12.44 2.28
CA LYS A 18 -2.90 -11.83 3.60
C LYS A 18 -1.48 -12.04 4.10
N ARG A 19 -0.88 -13.21 3.84
CA ARG A 19 0.54 -13.47 4.17
C ARG A 19 1.47 -12.52 3.43
N VAL A 20 1.28 -12.38 2.11
CA VAL A 20 2.08 -11.47 1.28
C VAL A 20 1.91 -10.03 1.73
N LEU A 21 0.67 -9.57 1.90
CA LEU A 21 0.38 -8.21 2.32
C LEU A 21 0.94 -7.89 3.72
N LYS A 22 0.93 -8.87 4.63
CA LYS A 22 1.54 -8.71 5.96
C LYS A 22 3.07 -8.61 5.89
N ALA A 23 3.72 -9.32 4.97
CA ALA A 23 5.15 -9.18 4.74
C ALA A 23 5.49 -7.84 4.06
N GLY A 24 4.59 -7.33 3.22
CA GLY A 24 4.78 -6.09 2.47
C GLY A 24 6.06 -6.16 1.62
N PRO A 25 6.83 -5.07 1.51
CA PRO A 25 8.09 -5.04 0.74
C PRO A 25 9.15 -6.06 1.19
N GLN A 26 9.05 -6.59 2.41
CA GLN A 26 9.99 -7.58 2.93
C GLN A 26 9.84 -8.95 2.25
N ILE A 27 8.74 -9.20 1.50
CA ILE A 27 8.54 -10.43 0.73
C ILE A 27 9.67 -10.70 -0.28
N ARG A 28 10.40 -9.66 -0.67
CA ARG A 28 11.60 -9.73 -1.54
C ARG A 28 12.74 -10.58 -0.96
N TYR A 29 12.75 -10.81 0.36
CA TYR A 29 13.77 -11.63 1.01
C TYR A 29 13.44 -13.13 1.04
N GLU A 30 12.23 -13.53 0.65
CA GLU A 30 11.95 -14.96 0.42
C GLU A 30 12.68 -15.45 -0.85
N ALA A 31 12.76 -16.77 -1.05
CA ALA A 31 13.29 -17.29 -2.32
C ALA A 31 12.30 -17.04 -3.46
N LEU A 32 12.80 -16.89 -4.70
CA LEU A 32 11.97 -16.66 -5.88
C LEU A 32 10.94 -17.79 -6.05
N GLU A 33 11.35 -19.04 -5.88
CA GLU A 33 10.48 -20.22 -5.97
C GLU A 33 9.29 -20.09 -5.02
N ARG A 34 9.55 -19.64 -3.79
CA ARG A 34 8.50 -19.45 -2.79
C ARG A 34 7.54 -18.33 -3.18
N ARG A 35 8.05 -17.23 -3.73
CA ARG A 35 7.21 -16.14 -4.24
C ARG A 35 6.35 -16.57 -5.43
N VAL A 36 6.90 -17.37 -6.34
CA VAL A 36 6.17 -17.95 -7.48
C VAL A 36 5.07 -18.89 -7.01
N ASP A 37 5.32 -19.72 -6.00
CA ASP A 37 4.28 -20.57 -5.40
C ASP A 37 3.12 -19.75 -4.84
N LEU A 38 3.42 -18.67 -4.11
CA LEU A 38 2.40 -17.76 -3.59
C LEU A 38 1.63 -17.09 -4.71
N TRP A 39 2.33 -16.62 -5.75
CA TRP A 39 1.70 -16.01 -6.92
C TRP A 39 0.67 -16.95 -7.53
N ASN A 40 1.06 -18.19 -7.81
CA ASN A 40 0.18 -19.18 -8.42
C ASN A 40 -1.01 -19.52 -7.53
N GLN A 41 -0.80 -19.66 -6.21
CA GLN A 41 -1.87 -19.89 -5.25
C GLN A 41 -2.85 -18.71 -5.17
N ILE A 42 -2.35 -17.48 -5.15
CA ILE A 42 -3.18 -16.26 -5.07
C ILE A 42 -3.99 -16.09 -6.36
N ARG A 43 -3.38 -16.31 -7.53
CA ARG A 43 -4.08 -16.30 -8.83
C ARG A 43 -5.21 -17.32 -8.86
N ALA A 44 -4.92 -18.59 -8.56
CA ALA A 44 -5.93 -19.64 -8.56
C ALA A 44 -7.06 -19.37 -7.55
N ASN A 45 -6.74 -18.87 -6.36
CA ASN A 45 -7.76 -18.51 -5.37
C ASN A 45 -8.59 -17.28 -5.78
N SER A 46 -8.00 -16.32 -6.49
CA SER A 46 -8.73 -15.19 -7.06
C SER A 46 -9.72 -15.66 -8.12
N ASP A 47 -9.28 -16.54 -9.03
CA ASP A 47 -10.13 -17.09 -10.09
C ASP A 47 -11.31 -17.86 -9.47
N ARG A 48 -11.04 -18.77 -8.52
CA ARG A 48 -12.07 -19.50 -7.75
C ARG A 48 -13.07 -18.59 -7.05
N TYR A 49 -12.59 -17.50 -6.45
CA TYR A 49 -13.47 -16.51 -5.82
C TYR A 49 -14.38 -15.83 -6.85
N GLN A 50 -13.81 -15.41 -7.98
CA GLN A 50 -14.54 -14.73 -9.05
C GLN A 50 -15.53 -15.64 -9.78
N ASP A 51 -15.24 -16.94 -9.83
CA ASP A 51 -16.14 -17.99 -10.34
C ASP A 51 -17.29 -18.32 -9.37
N GLY A 52 -17.34 -17.65 -8.21
CA GLY A 52 -18.45 -17.73 -7.27
C GLY A 52 -18.35 -18.85 -6.25
N GLU A 53 -17.17 -19.45 -6.04
CA GLU A 53 -17.00 -20.57 -5.10
C GLU A 53 -17.47 -20.24 -3.68
N CYS A 54 -17.27 -18.99 -3.24
CA CYS A 54 -17.70 -18.55 -1.92
C CYS A 54 -19.07 -17.87 -1.89
N GLY A 55 -19.87 -17.98 -2.97
CA GLY A 55 -21.16 -17.29 -3.10
C GLY A 55 -21.02 -15.80 -3.42
N THR A 56 -22.14 -15.07 -3.29
CA THR A 56 -22.22 -13.63 -3.58
C THR A 56 -22.09 -12.80 -2.31
N PHE A 57 -21.40 -11.66 -2.42
CA PHE A 57 -21.24 -10.70 -1.33
C PHE A 57 -21.70 -9.32 -1.77
N TYR A 58 -22.02 -8.46 -0.80
CA TYR A 58 -22.22 -7.03 -1.07
C TYR A 58 -21.02 -6.42 -1.80
N LYS A 59 -21.31 -5.48 -2.71
CA LYS A 59 -20.32 -4.85 -3.59
C LYS A 59 -19.06 -4.35 -2.87
N ASP A 60 -19.21 -3.76 -1.69
CA ASP A 60 -18.08 -3.22 -0.94
C ASP A 60 -17.15 -4.32 -0.43
N LEU A 61 -17.73 -5.44 0.02
CA LEU A 61 -16.98 -6.59 0.48
C LEU A 61 -16.33 -7.34 -0.70
N ASP A 62 -17.05 -7.51 -1.81
CA ASP A 62 -16.48 -8.07 -3.05
C ASP A 62 -15.28 -7.25 -3.54
N SER A 63 -15.44 -5.94 -3.64
CA SER A 63 -14.37 -5.01 -4.00
C SER A 63 -13.19 -5.11 -3.03
N HIS A 64 -13.46 -5.19 -1.73
CA HIS A 64 -12.42 -5.37 -0.72
C HIS A 64 -11.66 -6.69 -0.88
N CYS A 65 -12.36 -7.80 -1.09
CA CYS A 65 -11.76 -9.12 -1.30
C CYS A 65 -10.91 -9.17 -2.57
N ARG A 66 -11.46 -8.72 -3.71
CA ARG A 66 -10.73 -8.62 -4.99
C ARG A 66 -9.47 -7.76 -4.85
N SER A 67 -9.58 -6.63 -4.17
CA SER A 67 -8.44 -5.73 -3.95
C SER A 67 -7.30 -6.36 -3.15
N GLN A 68 -7.58 -7.31 -2.25
CA GLN A 68 -6.52 -8.02 -1.52
C GLN A 68 -5.74 -8.99 -2.40
N PHE A 69 -6.39 -9.68 -3.34
CA PHE A 69 -5.70 -10.54 -4.30
C PHE A 69 -4.78 -9.71 -5.19
N ASP A 70 -5.31 -8.65 -5.81
CA ASP A 70 -4.52 -7.82 -6.71
C ASP A 70 -3.36 -7.13 -5.98
N ALA A 71 -3.59 -6.61 -4.78
CA ALA A 71 -2.55 -5.98 -3.99
C ALA A 71 -1.43 -6.96 -3.59
N ALA A 72 -1.78 -8.22 -3.29
CA ALA A 72 -0.78 -9.23 -2.99
C ALA A 72 0.04 -9.60 -4.24
N LEU A 73 -0.62 -9.70 -5.40
CA LEU A 73 0.05 -9.98 -6.66
C LEU A 73 0.98 -8.83 -7.07
N VAL A 74 0.56 -7.57 -6.97
CA VAL A 74 1.45 -6.43 -7.30
C VAL A 74 2.63 -6.33 -6.33
N ALA A 75 2.44 -6.70 -5.05
CA ALA A 75 3.54 -6.78 -4.08
C ALA A 75 4.60 -7.83 -4.49
N LEU A 76 4.16 -8.99 -4.98
CA LEU A 76 5.05 -10.02 -5.52
C LEU A 76 5.73 -9.53 -6.81
N ALA A 77 5.00 -8.88 -7.71
CA ALA A 77 5.56 -8.31 -8.94
C ALA A 77 6.67 -7.28 -8.63
N ALA A 78 6.40 -6.35 -7.73
CA ALA A 78 7.37 -5.36 -7.24
C ALA A 78 8.60 -6.03 -6.64
N SER A 79 8.43 -7.13 -5.88
CA SER A 79 9.57 -7.83 -5.28
C SER A 79 10.48 -8.52 -6.31
N VAL A 80 9.90 -9.12 -7.36
CA VAL A 80 10.66 -9.71 -8.47
C VAL A 80 11.44 -8.63 -9.20
N LYS A 81 10.77 -7.51 -9.53
CA LYS A 81 11.39 -6.35 -10.16
C LYS A 81 12.55 -5.79 -9.33
N ALA A 82 12.34 -5.60 -8.03
CA ALA A 82 13.34 -5.08 -7.11
C ALA A 82 14.59 -5.96 -6.98
N ASN A 83 14.44 -7.28 -7.15
CA ASN A 83 15.55 -8.23 -7.11
C ASN A 83 16.23 -8.44 -8.48
N GLY A 84 15.72 -7.84 -9.56
CA GLY A 84 16.22 -8.09 -10.92
C GLY A 84 15.96 -9.51 -11.41
N GLU A 85 14.95 -10.17 -10.85
CA GLU A 85 14.57 -11.54 -11.18
C GLU A 85 13.69 -11.59 -12.43
N VAL A 86 13.72 -12.73 -13.14
CA VAL A 86 12.90 -12.93 -14.34
C VAL A 86 11.71 -13.82 -14.01
N PHE A 87 10.51 -13.25 -14.11
CA PHE A 87 9.26 -13.99 -13.99
C PHE A 87 8.19 -13.33 -14.87
N ASP A 88 7.93 -13.87 -16.06
CA ASP A 88 7.10 -13.21 -17.08
C ASP A 88 5.66 -12.92 -16.64
N ALA A 89 5.11 -13.69 -15.70
CA ALA A 89 3.75 -13.50 -15.23
C ALA A 89 3.53 -12.12 -14.58
N ILE A 90 4.59 -11.44 -14.10
CA ILE A 90 4.46 -10.09 -13.52
C ILE A 90 4.02 -9.04 -14.55
N LYS A 91 4.21 -9.31 -15.86
CA LYS A 91 3.84 -8.41 -16.97
C LYS A 91 2.34 -8.17 -17.08
N ILE A 92 1.51 -8.87 -16.29
CA ILE A 92 0.09 -8.52 -16.15
C ILE A 92 -0.10 -7.16 -15.47
N PHE A 93 0.88 -6.68 -14.72
CA PHE A 93 0.85 -5.34 -14.13
C PHE A 93 1.63 -4.36 -14.99
N SER A 94 1.07 -3.16 -15.16
CA SER A 94 1.78 -2.07 -15.81
C SER A 94 2.89 -1.52 -14.91
N GLU A 95 3.82 -0.80 -15.52
CA GLU A 95 4.87 -0.07 -14.78
C GLU A 95 4.25 0.95 -13.80
N ASP A 96 3.12 1.57 -14.16
CA ASP A 96 2.41 2.52 -13.31
C ASP A 96 1.79 1.82 -12.08
N GLU A 97 1.21 0.63 -12.25
CA GLU A 97 0.64 -0.15 -11.15
C GLU A 97 1.72 -0.57 -10.14
N ILE A 98 2.85 -1.08 -10.64
CA ILE A 98 3.99 -1.47 -9.80
C ILE A 98 4.60 -0.22 -9.14
N GLY A 99 4.81 0.86 -9.90
CA GLY A 99 5.40 2.10 -9.40
C GLY A 99 4.56 2.78 -8.32
N LEU A 100 3.22 2.75 -8.44
CA LEU A 100 2.30 3.24 -7.42
C LEU A 100 2.41 2.44 -6.12
N TYR A 101 2.43 1.11 -6.21
CA TYR A 101 2.66 0.26 -5.05
C TYR A 101 4.01 0.57 -4.38
N GLU A 102 5.10 0.59 -5.17
CA GLU A 102 6.46 0.81 -4.66
C GLU A 102 6.61 2.16 -3.95
N LYS A 103 6.09 3.24 -4.53
CA LYS A 103 6.19 4.58 -3.94
C LYS A 103 5.40 4.69 -2.64
N ILE A 104 4.16 4.17 -2.58
CA ILE A 104 3.36 4.18 -1.35
C ILE A 104 4.05 3.36 -0.25
N GLU A 105 4.60 2.20 -0.59
CA GLU A 105 5.23 1.33 0.40
C GLU A 105 6.59 1.83 0.93
N ARG A 106 7.17 2.91 0.38
CA ARG A 106 8.30 3.62 1.04
C ARG A 106 7.94 4.15 2.43
N TYR A 107 6.65 4.37 2.68
CA TYR A 107 6.12 4.81 3.96
C TYR A 107 5.79 3.66 4.92
N ASN A 108 6.11 2.40 4.58
CA ASN A 108 5.83 1.24 5.44
C ASN A 108 6.50 1.31 6.83
N SER A 109 7.56 2.10 6.99
CA SER A 109 8.17 2.35 8.30
C SER A 109 7.17 2.96 9.30
N LEU A 110 6.13 3.64 8.81
CA LEU A 110 5.05 4.18 9.63
C LEU A 110 4.09 3.10 10.18
N ASP A 111 4.12 1.86 9.67
CA ASP A 111 3.26 0.79 10.16
C ASP A 111 3.53 0.43 11.61
N ILE A 112 4.81 0.39 11.99
CA ILE A 112 5.26 0.04 13.34
C ILE A 112 5.32 1.24 14.28
N LEU A 113 5.15 2.46 13.76
CA LEU A 113 5.21 3.69 14.56
C LEU A 113 3.82 4.13 14.99
N THR A 114 3.70 4.49 16.26
CA THR A 114 2.57 5.28 16.76
C THR A 114 2.79 6.75 16.48
N ALA A 115 1.73 7.58 16.55
CA ALA A 115 1.87 9.03 16.45
C ALA A 115 2.84 9.61 17.50
N GLY A 116 2.88 9.00 18.70
CA GLY A 116 3.83 9.37 19.75
C GLY A 116 5.29 9.04 19.39
N ASP A 117 5.53 7.93 18.70
CA ASP A 117 6.89 7.57 18.24
C ASP A 117 7.38 8.51 17.14
N ILE A 118 6.48 8.86 16.21
CA ILE A 118 6.76 9.86 15.17
C ILE A 118 7.10 11.20 15.84
N LYS A 119 6.31 11.66 16.83
CA LYS A 119 6.60 12.89 17.57
C LYS A 119 7.96 12.85 18.26
N LYS A 120 8.32 11.75 18.94
CA LYS A 120 9.65 11.60 19.57
C LYS A 120 10.78 11.69 18.54
N LYS A 121 10.60 11.11 17.36
CA LYS A 121 11.55 11.21 16.24
C LYS A 121 11.65 12.64 15.72
N LEU A 122 10.54 13.38 15.64
CA LEU A 122 10.54 14.81 15.27
C LEU A 122 11.31 15.66 16.27
N VAL A 123 11.10 15.47 17.58
CA VAL A 123 11.87 16.17 18.63
C VAL A 123 13.37 15.97 18.45
N ARG A 124 13.79 14.76 18.04
CA ARG A 124 15.19 14.41 17.78
C ARG A 124 15.70 14.81 16.40
N ARG A 125 14.85 15.38 15.54
CA ARG A 125 15.16 15.72 14.15
C ARG A 125 15.71 14.52 13.36
N ASP A 126 15.08 13.37 13.53
CA ASP A 126 15.42 12.14 12.79
C ASP A 126 15.39 12.39 11.28
N GLU A 127 16.55 12.33 10.63
CA GLU A 127 16.71 12.72 9.22
C GLU A 127 15.86 11.87 8.27
N ASN A 128 15.75 10.56 8.55
CA ASN A 128 14.93 9.65 7.75
C ASN A 128 13.46 10.04 7.79
N LEU A 129 12.92 10.34 8.98
CA LEU A 129 11.55 10.81 9.11
C LEU A 129 11.37 12.18 8.45
N LEU A 130 12.32 13.11 8.62
CA LEU A 130 12.24 14.42 7.99
C LEU A 130 12.27 14.32 6.45
N GLY A 131 13.07 13.42 5.88
CA GLY A 131 13.06 13.13 4.44
C GLY A 131 11.70 12.61 3.96
N LEU A 132 11.10 11.66 4.68
CA LEU A 132 9.75 11.17 4.35
C LEU A 132 8.68 12.28 4.42
N LEU A 133 8.78 13.18 5.40
CA LEU A 133 7.86 14.31 5.53
C LEU A 133 8.09 15.38 4.45
N HIS A 134 9.33 15.64 4.10
CA HIS A 134 9.68 16.51 2.99
C HIS A 134 9.03 16.00 1.71
N ASP A 135 9.27 14.74 1.34
CA ASP A 135 8.68 14.13 0.14
C ASP A 135 7.13 14.15 0.18
N TYR A 136 6.56 13.93 1.38
CA TYR A 136 5.11 14.01 1.61
C TYR A 136 4.55 15.40 1.30
N TYR A 137 5.19 16.46 1.79
CA TYR A 137 4.70 17.83 1.61
C TYR A 137 5.02 18.42 0.24
N ILE A 138 6.06 17.95 -0.44
CA ILE A 138 6.46 18.49 -1.74
C ILE A 138 5.61 17.93 -2.89
N ASP A 139 5.48 16.60 -3.00
CA ASP A 139 4.87 16.01 -4.20
C ASP A 139 4.10 14.71 -3.93
N MET A 140 4.48 13.93 -2.91
CA MET A 140 3.97 12.57 -2.80
C MET A 140 2.44 12.50 -2.61
N ASP A 141 1.82 13.38 -1.82
CA ASP A 141 0.36 13.37 -1.63
C ASP A 141 -0.39 13.70 -2.93
N SER A 142 0.01 14.76 -3.62
CA SER A 142 -0.56 15.14 -4.92
C SER A 142 -0.32 14.10 -6.00
N TRP A 143 0.88 13.51 -6.03
CA TRP A 143 1.24 12.47 -6.98
C TRP A 143 0.42 11.19 -6.76
N VAL A 144 0.19 10.78 -5.51
CA VAL A 144 -0.67 9.63 -5.21
C VAL A 144 -2.11 9.92 -5.63
N ASP A 145 -2.66 11.09 -5.29
CA ASP A 145 -4.03 11.45 -5.66
C ASP A 145 -4.22 11.44 -7.20
N ALA A 146 -3.29 12.04 -7.95
CA ALA A 146 -3.30 12.01 -9.42
C ALA A 146 -3.17 10.58 -9.98
N SER A 147 -2.31 9.75 -9.38
CA SER A 147 -2.13 8.36 -9.79
C SER A 147 -3.39 7.52 -9.54
N LEU A 148 -4.13 7.79 -8.46
CA LEU A 148 -5.40 7.13 -8.16
C LEU A 148 -6.54 7.58 -9.09
N GLU A 149 -6.40 8.68 -9.81
CA GLU A 149 -7.36 9.08 -10.84
C GLU A 149 -7.09 8.39 -12.20
N ASN A 150 -5.89 7.83 -12.40
CA ASN A 150 -5.52 7.16 -13.65
C ASN A 150 -6.42 5.92 -13.93
N PRO A 151 -7.21 5.91 -15.02
CA PRO A 151 -8.08 4.79 -15.35
C PRO A 151 -7.32 3.52 -15.78
N GLU A 152 -6.07 3.65 -16.22
CA GLU A 152 -5.22 2.51 -16.63
C GLU A 152 -4.77 1.67 -15.43
N ILE A 153 -4.80 2.22 -14.22
CA ILE A 153 -4.55 1.47 -12.98
C ILE A 153 -5.86 0.77 -12.56
N ARG A 154 -5.80 -0.54 -12.36
CA ARG A 154 -6.96 -1.35 -11.94
C ARG A 154 -7.67 -0.72 -10.74
N LEU A 155 -9.00 -0.64 -10.82
CA LEU A 155 -9.82 -0.02 -9.77
C LEU A 155 -9.63 -0.69 -8.40
N THR A 156 -9.45 -2.01 -8.38
CA THR A 156 -9.17 -2.81 -7.18
C THR A 156 -7.85 -2.41 -6.53
N LEU A 157 -6.78 -2.23 -7.32
CA LEU A 157 -5.49 -1.72 -6.83
C LEU A 157 -5.60 -0.29 -6.34
N ARG A 158 -6.26 0.60 -7.09
CA ARG A 158 -6.50 1.98 -6.66
C ARG A 158 -7.23 2.02 -5.33
N GLY A 159 -8.29 1.24 -5.17
CA GLY A 159 -9.05 1.16 -3.93
C GLY A 159 -8.22 0.65 -2.74
N TYR A 160 -7.35 -0.34 -2.95
CA TYR A 160 -6.43 -0.82 -1.92
C TYR A 160 -5.39 0.24 -1.54
N LEU A 161 -4.69 0.78 -2.53
CA LEU A 161 -3.59 1.72 -2.36
C LEU A 161 -4.06 3.05 -1.78
N LYS A 162 -5.26 3.51 -2.14
CA LYS A 162 -5.91 4.64 -1.49
C LYS A 162 -6.07 4.43 0.01
N ARG A 163 -6.63 3.29 0.44
CA ARG A 163 -6.79 2.99 1.88
C ARG A 163 -5.45 2.91 2.60
N ARG A 164 -4.44 2.33 1.94
CA ARG A 164 -3.08 2.24 2.47
C ARG A 164 -2.47 3.62 2.68
N TRP A 165 -2.54 4.48 1.66
CA TRP A 165 -2.08 5.86 1.71
C TRP A 165 -2.82 6.69 2.75
N ASP A 166 -4.15 6.61 2.80
CA ASP A 166 -4.97 7.29 3.79
C ASP A 166 -4.55 6.94 5.23
N GLY A 167 -4.16 5.68 5.47
CA GLY A 167 -3.62 5.24 6.76
C GLY A 167 -2.29 5.92 7.12
N TYR A 168 -1.35 6.00 6.18
CA TYR A 168 -0.07 6.69 6.37
C TYR A 168 -0.26 8.20 6.56
N ARG A 169 -1.01 8.82 5.66
CA ARG A 169 -1.37 10.24 5.69
C ARG A 169 -2.02 10.63 7.02
N GLY A 170 -2.97 9.82 7.50
CA GLY A 170 -3.63 10.04 8.79
C GLY A 170 -2.64 10.05 9.96
N LYS A 171 -1.72 9.08 10.01
CA LYS A 171 -0.66 9.00 11.04
C LYS A 171 0.28 10.20 10.99
N VAL A 172 0.74 10.57 9.80
CA VAL A 172 1.62 11.73 9.57
C VAL A 172 0.93 13.01 10.03
N ASN A 173 -0.28 13.28 9.55
CA ASN A 173 -1.01 14.50 9.87
C ASN A 173 -1.31 14.61 11.37
N ALA A 174 -1.69 13.50 12.03
CA ALA A 174 -1.93 13.50 13.47
C ALA A 174 -0.65 13.79 14.27
N ALA A 175 0.47 13.16 13.90
CA ALA A 175 1.75 13.36 14.58
C ALA A 175 2.29 14.78 14.37
N VAL A 176 2.22 15.29 13.15
CA VAL A 176 2.64 16.66 12.81
C VAL A 176 1.76 17.65 13.57
N ALA A 177 0.43 17.56 13.49
CA ALA A 177 -0.47 18.49 14.16
C ALA A 177 -0.18 18.62 15.67
N SER A 178 0.12 17.50 16.35
CA SER A 178 0.54 17.53 17.76
C SER A 178 1.94 18.10 17.98
N ALA A 179 2.84 17.95 17.01
CA ALA A 179 4.22 18.41 17.13
C ALA A 179 4.38 19.90 16.80
N VAL A 180 3.64 20.45 15.82
CA VAL A 180 3.80 21.87 15.42
C VAL A 180 3.39 22.84 16.52
N THR A 181 2.49 22.44 17.41
CA THR A 181 2.09 23.27 18.56
C THR A 181 3.18 23.35 19.64
N GLU A 182 4.16 22.45 19.61
CA GLU A 182 5.23 22.34 20.61
C GLU A 182 6.62 22.62 20.03
N LEU A 183 6.77 22.54 18.71
CA LEU A 183 8.04 22.65 17.98
C LEU A 183 7.95 23.74 16.91
N ASP A 184 8.21 25.00 17.29
CA ASP A 184 8.12 26.16 16.37
C ASP A 184 8.94 25.98 15.09
N TRP A 185 10.13 25.36 15.19
CA TRP A 185 10.99 25.11 14.03
C TRP A 185 10.34 24.19 12.99
N LEU A 186 9.48 23.27 13.41
CA LEU A 186 8.79 22.34 12.50
C LEU A 186 7.74 23.08 11.68
N GLY A 187 7.05 24.05 12.27
CA GLY A 187 6.07 24.89 11.57
C GLY A 187 6.71 25.71 10.47
N GLY A 188 7.85 26.36 10.78
CA GLY A 188 8.63 27.08 9.78
C GLY A 188 9.12 26.19 8.64
N LEU A 189 9.64 24.99 8.97
CA LEU A 189 10.15 24.05 7.98
C LEU A 189 9.06 23.54 7.03
N ILE A 190 7.88 23.18 7.56
CA ILE A 190 6.74 22.75 6.73
C ILE A 190 6.24 23.89 5.84
N ALA A 191 6.26 25.13 6.32
CA ALA A 191 5.90 26.28 5.49
C ALA A 191 6.86 26.42 4.30
N THR A 192 8.17 26.25 4.52
CA THR A 192 9.17 26.23 3.46
C THR A 192 8.89 25.15 2.42
N TRP A 193 8.64 23.91 2.83
CA TRP A 193 8.35 22.81 1.89
C TRP A 193 7.08 23.03 1.08
N LYS A 194 6.03 23.60 1.70
CA LYS A 194 4.80 23.95 0.98
C LYS A 194 5.00 25.06 -0.04
N ASP A 195 5.90 26.00 0.22
CA ASP A 195 6.24 27.04 -0.76
C ASP A 195 7.14 26.52 -1.87
N GLU A 196 7.97 25.50 -1.60
CA GLU A 196 8.72 24.76 -2.62
C GLU A 196 7.79 23.97 -3.55
N ALA A 197 6.78 23.28 -3.00
CA ALA A 197 5.78 22.52 -3.77
C ALA A 197 4.97 23.36 -4.78
N ARG A 198 4.93 24.69 -4.59
CA ARG A 198 4.18 25.64 -5.43
C ARG A 198 4.97 26.20 -6.60
N LYS A 199 6.28 25.94 -6.67
CA LYS A 199 7.18 26.44 -7.72
C LYS A 199 7.32 25.42 -8.83
#